data_AF-A0A7W1ALF5-F1
#
_entry.id   AF-A0A7W1ALF5-F1
#
_cell.length_a   1.000
_cell.length_b   1.000
_cell.length_c   1.000
_cell.angle_alpha   90.00
_cell.angle_beta   90.00
_cell.angle_gamma   90.00
#
_symmetry.space_group_name_H-M   'P 1'
#
loop_
_entity.id
_entity.type
_entity.pdbx_description
1 polymer ?
#
loop_
_entity_poly.entity_id
_entity_poly.type
_entity_poly.pdbx_seq_one_letter_code
_entity_poly.pdbx_strand_id
1 'polypeptide(L)' 'MDGSKITGKQVAVAPAAAGNIPMQLVKTEPAVGSGSMTGVTYIQRVNTKGGVAPSDACTAAMAGQKKTVPYKADYVFYKQ' A
#
# COMPACT_ATOMS: atom_id res chain seq x y z
N MET A 1 -3.42 2.43 19.64
CA MET A 1 -3.52 1.41 18.56
C MET A 1 -3.74 0.07 19.24
N ASP A 2 -4.73 -0.70 18.79
CA ASP A 2 -5.19 -1.94 19.45
C ASP A 2 -4.32 -3.18 19.20
N GLY A 3 -3.21 -3.03 18.47
CA GLY A 3 -2.25 -4.11 18.21
C GLY A 3 -2.69 -5.14 17.18
N SER A 4 -3.88 -5.00 16.59
CA SER A 4 -4.38 -5.92 15.55
C SER A 4 -3.60 -5.77 14.25
N LYS A 5 -3.30 -6.90 13.60
CA LYS A 5 -2.54 -6.96 12.34
C LYS A 5 -3.23 -7.87 11.34
N ILE A 6 -3.12 -7.52 10.06
CA ILE A 6 -3.63 -8.32 8.94
C ILE A 6 -2.55 -8.44 7.87
N THR A 7 -2.39 -9.65 7.36
CA THR A 7 -1.68 -9.95 6.12
C THR A 7 -2.71 -10.11 5.01
N GLY A 8 -2.26 -10.06 3.75
CA GLY A 8 -3.17 -10.22 2.63
C GLY A 8 -2.45 -10.36 1.30
N LYS A 9 -3.20 -10.86 0.32
CA LYS A 9 -2.75 -11.05 -1.05
C LYS A 9 -3.39 -10.02 -1.96
N GLN A 10 -2.58 -9.40 -2.80
CA GLN A 10 -3.06 -8.54 -3.88
C GLN A 10 -3.91 -9.35 -4.86
N VAL A 11 -5.13 -8.87 -5.13
CA VAL A 11 -6.09 -9.53 -6.02
C VAL A 11 -6.45 -8.70 -7.25
N ALA A 12 -6.31 -7.37 -7.17
CA ALA A 12 -6.51 -6.51 -8.33
C ALA A 12 -5.62 -5.26 -8.26
N VAL A 13 -5.32 -4.72 -9.45
CA VAL A 13 -4.58 -3.47 -9.65
C VAL A 13 -5.29 -2.65 -10.69
N ALA A 14 -5.35 -1.35 -10.48
CA ALA A 14 -5.76 -0.40 -11.50
C ALA A 14 -4.67 0.66 -11.70
N PRO A 15 -4.42 1.09 -12.94
CA PRO A 15 -3.50 2.18 -13.21
C PRO A 15 -3.97 3.47 -12.53
N ALA A 16 -3.02 4.26 -12.04
CA ALA A 16 -3.27 5.59 -11.50
C ALA A 16 -2.77 6.66 -12.50
N ALA A 17 -3.11 7.93 -12.26
CA ALA A 17 -2.57 9.03 -13.05
C ALA A 17 -1.03 9.10 -12.96
N ALA A 18 -0.40 9.67 -13.99
CA ALA A 18 1.05 9.81 -14.07
C ALA A 18 1.65 10.41 -12.77
N GLY A 19 2.74 9.82 -12.30
CA GLY A 19 3.40 10.21 -11.04
C GLY A 19 2.81 9.60 -9.77
N ASN A 20 1.75 8.78 -9.87
CA ASN A 20 1.12 8.10 -8.73
C ASN A 20 1.28 6.58 -8.82
N ILE A 21 1.52 5.93 -7.67
CA ILE A 21 1.55 4.46 -7.65
C ILE A 21 0.17 3.86 -7.96
N PRO A 22 0.09 2.64 -8.52
CA PRO A 22 -1.18 2.02 -8.86
C PRO A 22 -2.12 1.86 -7.67
N MET A 23 -3.43 1.93 -7.97
CA MET A 23 -4.47 1.54 -7.02
C MET A 23 -4.49 0.02 -6.87
N GLN A 24 -4.86 -0.47 -5.70
CA GLN A 24 -4.73 -1.88 -5.37
C GLN A 24 -5.90 -2.36 -4.52
N LEU A 25 -6.37 -3.56 -4.81
CA LEU A 25 -7.27 -4.31 -3.93
C LEU A 25 -6.50 -5.51 -3.36
N VAL A 26 -6.56 -5.66 -2.04
CA VAL A 26 -5.93 -6.74 -1.29
C VAL A 26 -7.03 -7.53 -0.61
N LYS A 27 -7.02 -8.85 -0.80
CA LYS A 27 -7.83 -9.78 0.00
C LYS A 27 -7.04 -10.14 1.24
N THR A 28 -7.63 -9.97 2.41
CA THR A 28 -6.95 -10.19 3.69
C THR A 28 -7.01 -11.67 4.08
N GLU A 29 -6.00 -12.07 4.83
CA GLU A 29 -6.01 -13.29 5.64
C GLU A 29 -6.65 -12.98 7.00
N PRO A 30 -7.08 -13.99 7.77
CA PRO A 30 -7.63 -13.77 9.11
C PRO A 30 -6.70 -12.89 9.97
N ALA A 31 -7.27 -11.88 10.60
CA ALA A 31 -6.52 -10.96 11.45
C ALA A 31 -5.88 -11.69 12.62
N VAL A 32 -4.65 -11.29 12.95
CA VAL A 32 -3.96 -11.71 14.17
C VAL A 32 -4.26 -10.69 15.27
N GLY A 33 -4.79 -11.20 16.39
CA GLY A 33 -5.24 -10.41 17.54
C GLY A 33 -6.71 -9.99 17.47
N SER A 34 -7.25 -9.57 18.60
CA SER A 34 -8.60 -9.04 18.74
C SER A 34 -8.57 -7.51 18.64
N GLY A 35 -9.02 -6.95 17.52
CA GLY A 35 -9.05 -5.50 17.35
C GLY A 35 -9.78 -5.04 16.08
N SER A 36 -9.55 -3.80 15.69
CA SER A 36 -10.25 -3.11 14.61
C SER A 36 -10.05 -3.77 13.25
N MET A 37 -8.97 -4.55 13.07
CA MET A 37 -8.71 -5.31 11.85
C MET A 37 -9.45 -6.66 11.81
N THR A 38 -10.07 -7.10 12.90
CA THR A 38 -10.89 -8.30 12.92
C THR A 38 -12.13 -8.11 12.02
N GLY A 39 -12.44 -9.13 11.21
CA GLY A 39 -13.54 -9.12 10.25
C GLY A 39 -13.26 -8.36 8.96
N VAL A 40 -12.09 -7.72 8.80
CA VAL A 40 -11.70 -7.12 7.52
C VAL A 40 -11.43 -8.24 6.52
N THR A 41 -12.12 -8.20 5.37
CA THR A 41 -12.01 -9.17 4.27
C THR A 41 -11.26 -8.62 3.05
N TYR A 42 -11.32 -7.30 2.86
CA TYR A 42 -10.57 -6.62 1.80
C TYR A 42 -10.07 -5.25 2.25
N ILE A 43 -8.93 -4.84 1.68
CA ILE A 43 -8.39 -3.49 1.79
C ILE A 43 -8.22 -2.95 0.38
N GLN A 44 -8.79 -1.77 0.11
CA GLN A 44 -8.60 -1.08 -1.14
C GLN A 44 -7.80 0.20 -0.94
N ARG A 45 -6.80 0.39 -1.79
CA ARG A 45 -5.96 1.58 -1.87
C ARG A 45 -6.38 2.41 -3.07
N VAL A 46 -6.89 3.60 -2.81
CA VAL A 46 -7.40 4.53 -3.83
C VAL A 46 -6.81 5.92 -3.65
N ASN A 47 -7.10 6.82 -4.60
CA ASN A 47 -6.69 8.23 -4.55
C ASN A 47 -5.18 8.41 -4.30
N THR A 48 -4.35 7.55 -4.91
CA THR A 48 -2.90 7.58 -4.74
C THR A 48 -2.31 8.89 -5.28
N LYS A 49 -1.42 9.49 -4.52
CA LYS A 49 -0.67 10.70 -4.87
C LYS A 49 0.82 10.48 -4.57
N GLY A 50 1.66 10.53 -5.60
CA GLY A 50 3.10 10.30 -5.48
C GLY A 50 3.48 8.83 -5.31
N GLY A 51 4.68 8.61 -4.76
CA GLY A 51 5.26 7.29 -4.49
C GLY A 51 5.88 6.57 -5.70
N VAL A 52 5.79 7.13 -6.90
CA VAL A 52 6.51 6.61 -8.07
C VAL A 52 8.01 6.77 -7.85
N ALA A 53 8.78 5.76 -8.27
CA ALA A 53 10.22 5.79 -8.15
C ALA A 53 10.81 7.06 -8.80
N PRO A 54 11.81 7.71 -8.20
CA PRO A 54 12.48 8.85 -8.82
C PRO A 54 13.03 8.47 -10.19
N SER A 55 13.03 9.42 -11.13
CA SER A 55 13.57 9.22 -12.48
C SER A 55 15.10 9.17 -12.53
N ASP A 56 15.77 9.46 -11.41
CA ASP A 56 17.22 9.43 -11.31
C ASP A 56 17.78 8.03 -11.55
N ALA A 57 18.86 7.94 -12.33
CA ALA A 57 19.51 6.66 -12.59
C ALA A 57 20.12 6.08 -11.31
N CYS A 58 19.86 4.79 -11.06
CA CYS A 58 20.56 4.04 -10.03
C CYS A 58 21.96 3.64 -10.55
N THR A 59 23.00 4.41 -10.20
CA THR A 59 24.39 4.16 -10.64
C THR A 59 25.24 3.60 -9.51
N ALA A 60 26.38 2.98 -9.84
CA ALA A 60 27.33 2.45 -8.85
C ALA A 60 27.85 3.53 -7.88
N ALA A 61 28.01 4.76 -8.35
CA ALA A 61 28.40 5.90 -7.50
C ALA A 61 27.32 6.31 -6.48
N MET A 62 26.06 5.93 -6.73
CA MET A 62 24.92 6.20 -5.86
C MET A 62 24.57 4.96 -5.00
N ALA A 63 25.41 3.91 -5.01
CA ALA A 63 25.18 2.71 -4.23
C ALA A 63 25.09 3.04 -2.72
N GLY A 64 24.05 2.53 -2.06
CA GLY A 64 23.77 2.81 -0.65
C GLY A 64 22.98 4.10 -0.39
N GLN A 65 22.76 4.95 -1.40
CA GLN A 65 21.89 6.11 -1.26
C GLN A 65 20.43 5.71 -1.10
N LYS A 66 19.73 6.41 -0.21
CA LYS A 66 18.29 6.24 0.03
C LYS A 66 17.58 7.54 -0.32
N LYS A 67 16.54 7.44 -1.14
CA LYS A 67 15.66 8.56 -1.45
C LYS A 67 14.26 8.26 -0.93
N THR A 68 13.72 9.20 -0.17
CA THR A 68 12.34 9.15 0.31
C THR A 68 11.46 9.85 -0.68
N VAL A 69 10.50 9.13 -1.27
CA VAL A 69 9.47 9.73 -2.13
C VAL A 69 8.20 9.92 -1.31
N PRO A 70 7.67 11.15 -1.19
CA PRO A 70 6.42 11.37 -0.49
C PRO A 70 5.26 10.67 -1.21
N TYR A 71 4.37 10.08 -0.42
CA TYR A 71 3.22 9.34 -0.93
C TYR A 71 2.02 9.52 0.00
N LYS A 72 0.83 9.63 -0.59
CA LYS A 72 -0.46 9.62 0.11
C LYS A 72 -1.46 8.73 -0.62
N ALA A 73 -2.38 8.13 0.12
CA ALA A 73 -3.54 7.43 -0.41
C ALA A 73 -4.61 7.26 0.66
N ASP A 74 -5.82 6.97 0.18
CA ASP A 74 -6.93 6.57 1.01
C ASP A 74 -7.01 5.04 1.05
N TYR A 75 -7.24 4.51 2.25
CA TYR A 75 -7.43 3.08 2.48
C TYR A 75 -8.85 2.79 2.96
N VAL A 76 -9.57 1.98 2.20
CA VAL A 76 -10.92 1.54 2.52
C VAL A 76 -10.85 0.10 3.01
N PHE A 77 -11.42 -0.16 4.19
CA PHE A 77 -11.43 -1.46 4.85
C PHE A 77 -12.83 -2.05 4.77
N TYR A 78 -12.99 -3.12 4.00
CA TYR A 78 -14.26 -3.84 3.88
C TYR A 78 -14.32 -4.91 4.96
N LYS A 79 -15.45 -4.97 5.66
CA LYS A 79 -15.73 -5.99 6.67
C LYS A 79 -16.93 -6.84 6.28
N GLN A 80 -16.93 -8.08 6.74
CA GLN A 80 -18.07 -9.00 6.64
C GLN A 80 -18.47 -9.47 8.03
#